data_AF-A0A8S0RC37-F1
#
_entry.id   AF-A0A8S0RC37-F1
#
_cell.length_a   1.000
_cell.length_b   1.000
_cell.length_c   1.000
_cell.angle_alpha   90.00
_cell.angle_beta   90.00
_cell.angle_gamma   90.00
#
_symmetry.space_group_name_H-M   'P 1'
#
loop_
_entity.id
_entity.type
_entity.pdbx_description
1 polymer ?
#
loop_
_entity_poly.entity_id
_entity_poly.type
_entity_poly.pdbx_seq_one_letter_code
_entity_poly.pdbx_strand_id
1 'polypeptide(L)'
;MSWTRADSVTVNIDNMLNSLSSTPPKPSMFRVGDHLRSINPGAYDPEIIAIGPFHRSKPNLQNMEQHKVRDEDDPIFQYGHIQSHLLHDLMVFENQIPFFIIDHLFNVININDLDNINSLIWPLLQNGIFPVNGLPEVPINALHLLGIVHGFQCSSFARILSHSGNPDDVMNINSAVELSEAGISFKKSEGNSFFHIEFKNKALIIPEWEISDLTESLFRNLIAYEYYLTGSPQKYVTDYAFFMHCLVHSPEDVKLLRRSGIISSFLGSDEMVYHVINRLGKNIIISDKFSYSNIFYFVNRHCLHKWNIWMATLRREYFNSPWARISVGAAIFLLGLAIIQTVFAILSYRKSL
;
A
#
# COMPACT_ATOMS: atom_id res chain seq x y z
N MET A 1 -41.44 -24.28 -27.82
CA MET A 1 -40.22 -23.45 -27.86
C MET A 1 -39.43 -23.76 -26.61
N SER A 2 -38.28 -24.42 -26.74
CA SER A 2 -37.37 -24.63 -25.61
C SER A 2 -36.58 -23.34 -25.38
N TRP A 3 -36.74 -22.73 -24.22
CA TRP A 3 -35.93 -21.58 -23.82
C TRP A 3 -34.47 -22.01 -23.66
N THR A 4 -33.54 -21.26 -24.24
CA THR A 4 -32.11 -21.52 -24.02
C THR A 4 -31.66 -20.93 -22.69
N ARG A 5 -30.54 -21.43 -22.14
CA ARG A 5 -29.95 -20.91 -20.89
C ARG A 5 -29.64 -19.41 -20.98
N ALA A 6 -29.20 -18.95 -22.15
CA ALA A 6 -28.98 -17.53 -22.43
C ALA A 6 -30.27 -16.73 -22.28
N ASP A 7 -31.39 -17.22 -22.83
CA ASP A 7 -32.68 -16.53 -22.72
C ASP A 7 -33.15 -16.42 -21.25
N SER A 8 -32.90 -17.44 -20.43
CA SER A 8 -33.23 -17.41 -19.00
C SER A 8 -32.40 -16.37 -18.23
N VAL A 9 -31.11 -16.23 -18.55
CA VAL A 9 -30.24 -15.22 -17.94
C VAL A 9 -30.69 -13.82 -18.36
N THR A 10 -30.98 -13.61 -19.65
CA THR A 10 -31.46 -12.32 -20.17
C THR A 10 -32.77 -11.89 -19.51
N VAL A 11 -33.76 -12.79 -19.42
CA VAL A 11 -35.05 -12.47 -18.77
C VAL A 11 -34.87 -12.12 -17.29
N ASN A 12 -33.96 -12.80 -16.58
CA ASN A 12 -33.66 -12.47 -15.18
C ASN A 12 -32.94 -11.13 -15.04
N ILE A 13 -32.01 -10.81 -15.94
CA ILE A 13 -31.36 -9.48 -15.98
C ILE A 13 -32.39 -8.38 -16.23
N ASP A 14 -33.32 -8.57 -17.17
CA ASP A 14 -34.37 -7.58 -17.45
C ASP A 14 -35.30 -7.39 -16.24
N ASN A 15 -35.70 -8.47 -15.58
CA ASN A 15 -36.48 -8.42 -14.34
C ASN A 15 -35.70 -7.72 -13.21
N MET A 16 -34.40 -7.99 -13.07
CA MET A 16 -33.53 -7.32 -12.11
C MET A 16 -33.47 -5.81 -12.39
N LEU A 17 -33.20 -5.41 -13.63
CA LEU A 17 -33.16 -4.00 -14.05
C LEU A 17 -34.49 -3.28 -13.76
N ASN A 18 -35.61 -3.97 -13.97
CA ASN A 18 -36.95 -3.45 -13.67
C ASN A 18 -37.25 -3.38 -12.17
N SER A 19 -36.58 -4.20 -11.34
CA SER A 19 -36.74 -4.23 -9.87
C SER A 19 -35.88 -3.20 -9.14
N LEU A 20 -34.88 -2.60 -9.82
CA LEU A 20 -34.06 -1.54 -9.25
C LEU A 20 -34.94 -0.33 -8.95
N SER A 21 -35.00 0.07 -7.67
CA SER A 21 -35.84 1.19 -7.23
C SER A 21 -35.55 2.46 -8.03
N SER A 22 -36.59 3.25 -8.31
CA SER A 22 -36.50 4.56 -8.98
C SER A 22 -35.67 5.62 -8.24
N THR A 23 -35.24 5.35 -7.00
CA THR A 23 -34.21 6.14 -6.33
C THR A 23 -32.83 5.66 -6.75
N PRO A 24 -31.99 6.53 -7.36
CA PRO A 24 -30.66 6.11 -7.78
C PRO A 24 -29.87 5.63 -6.55
N PRO A 25 -29.27 4.43 -6.59
CA PRO A 25 -28.34 4.02 -5.55
C PRO A 25 -27.27 5.11 -5.40
N LYS A 26 -26.80 5.36 -4.17
CA LYS A 26 -25.65 6.24 -3.96
C LYS A 26 -24.55 5.83 -4.95
N PRO A 27 -23.95 6.77 -5.70
CA PRO A 27 -22.94 6.43 -6.68
C PRO A 27 -21.84 5.61 -5.99
N SER A 28 -21.60 4.41 -6.51
CA SER A 28 -20.64 3.44 -5.97
C SER A 28 -19.44 3.23 -6.88
N MET A 29 -19.43 3.87 -8.06
CA MET A 29 -18.32 3.87 -9.01
C MET A 29 -17.88 5.30 -9.23
N PHE A 30 -16.59 5.55 -9.03
CA PHE A 30 -15.98 6.86 -9.18
C PHE A 30 -14.78 6.78 -10.11
N ARG A 31 -14.53 7.88 -10.82
CA ARG A 31 -13.28 8.06 -11.55
C ARG A 31 -12.24 8.66 -10.61
N VAL A 32 -11.04 8.10 -10.62
CA VAL A 32 -9.90 8.55 -9.81
C VAL A 32 -9.50 9.95 -10.27
N GLY A 33 -9.38 10.86 -9.31
CA GLY A 33 -8.94 12.23 -9.56
C GLY A 33 -7.49 12.32 -10.04
N ASP A 34 -7.18 13.36 -10.83
CA ASP A 34 -5.88 13.53 -11.48
C ASP A 34 -4.68 13.59 -10.51
N HIS A 35 -4.90 14.04 -9.28
CA HIS A 35 -3.86 14.10 -8.24
C HIS A 35 -3.28 12.72 -7.89
N LEU A 36 -4.12 11.68 -7.80
CA LEU A 36 -3.69 10.29 -7.57
C LEU A 36 -3.26 9.62 -8.87
N ARG A 37 -3.94 9.91 -10.00
CA ARG A 37 -3.66 9.30 -11.30
C ARG A 37 -2.32 9.73 -11.89
N SER A 38 -1.89 10.97 -11.69
CA SER A 38 -0.67 11.52 -12.28
C SER A 38 0.63 10.82 -11.86
N ILE A 39 0.67 10.15 -10.69
CA ILE A 39 1.88 9.46 -10.22
C ILE A 39 2.09 8.13 -10.96
N ASN A 40 1.02 7.38 -11.20
CA ASN A 40 1.04 6.14 -11.96
C ASN A 40 -0.32 5.95 -12.66
N PRO A 41 -0.46 6.45 -13.90
CA PRO A 41 -1.72 6.34 -14.62
C PRO A 41 -2.15 4.90 -14.90
N GLY A 42 -1.18 4.00 -15.10
CA GLY A 42 -1.42 2.60 -15.43
C GLY A 42 -2.00 1.78 -14.27
N ALA A 43 -1.78 2.21 -13.03
CA ALA A 43 -2.32 1.51 -11.85
C ALA A 43 -3.86 1.47 -11.79
N TYR A 44 -4.55 2.35 -12.51
CA TYR A 44 -6.01 2.44 -12.50
C TYR A 44 -6.62 1.96 -13.82
N ASP A 45 -5.84 1.26 -14.63
CA ASP A 45 -6.23 0.76 -15.92
C ASP A 45 -6.17 -0.78 -15.88
N PRO A 46 -7.24 -1.49 -16.29
CA PRO A 46 -7.18 -2.94 -16.42
C PRO A 46 -6.26 -3.33 -17.58
N GLU A 47 -5.67 -4.51 -17.47
CA GLU A 47 -4.66 -5.01 -18.38
C GLU A 47 -5.25 -5.90 -19.47
N ILE A 48 -6.25 -6.72 -19.14
CA ILE A 48 -6.84 -7.71 -20.04
C ILE A 48 -8.35 -7.57 -20.19
N ILE A 49 -9.12 -7.18 -19.17
CA ILE A 49 -10.59 -7.17 -19.24
C ILE A 49 -11.23 -5.89 -18.67
N ALA A 50 -12.01 -5.20 -19.51
CA ALA A 50 -12.87 -4.11 -19.07
C ALA A 50 -14.22 -4.65 -18.60
N ILE A 51 -14.57 -4.47 -17.33
CA ILE A 51 -15.86 -4.87 -16.77
C ILE A 51 -16.66 -3.62 -16.36
N GLY A 52 -15.98 -2.58 -15.90
CA GLY A 52 -16.57 -1.29 -15.54
C GLY A 52 -16.83 -0.34 -16.71
N PRO A 53 -17.60 0.74 -16.49
CA PRO A 53 -18.03 1.66 -17.55
C PRO A 53 -16.89 2.51 -18.14
N PHE A 54 -15.75 2.66 -17.44
CA PHE A 54 -14.70 3.60 -17.82
C PHE A 54 -13.69 3.06 -18.85
N HIS A 55 -13.62 1.74 -19.06
CA HIS A 55 -12.56 1.12 -19.87
C HIS A 55 -13.06 0.40 -21.13
N ARG A 56 -14.38 0.33 -21.35
CA ARG A 56 -15.02 -0.46 -22.43
C ARG A 56 -14.47 -0.18 -23.84
N SER A 57 -14.06 1.04 -24.12
CA SER A 57 -13.62 1.46 -25.47
C SER A 57 -12.11 1.36 -25.68
N LYS A 58 -11.34 0.81 -24.73
CA LYS A 58 -9.87 0.77 -24.83
C LYS A 58 -9.41 -0.30 -25.84
N PRO A 59 -8.57 0.06 -26.84
CA PRO A 59 -8.15 -0.87 -27.89
C PRO A 59 -7.43 -2.13 -27.36
N ASN A 60 -6.60 -1.99 -26.32
CA ASN A 60 -5.83 -3.11 -25.75
C ASN A 60 -6.71 -4.17 -25.08
N LEU A 61 -7.97 -3.86 -24.77
CA LEU A 61 -8.90 -4.77 -24.09
C LEU A 61 -9.85 -5.48 -25.07
N GLN A 62 -9.93 -5.03 -26.33
CA GLN A 62 -10.87 -5.54 -27.33
C GLN A 62 -10.66 -7.02 -27.65
N ASN A 63 -9.42 -7.51 -27.57
CA ASN A 63 -9.10 -8.91 -27.85
C ASN A 63 -9.84 -9.83 -26.87
N MET A 64 -9.87 -9.48 -25.58
CA MET A 64 -10.54 -10.27 -24.55
C MET A 64 -12.05 -10.11 -24.56
N GLU A 65 -12.61 -9.05 -25.16
CA GLU A 65 -14.07 -8.92 -25.34
C GLU A 65 -14.66 -10.09 -26.12
N GLN A 66 -13.93 -10.63 -27.10
CA GLN A 66 -14.38 -11.80 -27.86
C GLN A 66 -14.37 -13.08 -27.03
N HIS A 67 -13.49 -13.16 -26.02
CA HIS A 67 -13.38 -14.32 -25.13
C HIS A 67 -14.43 -14.31 -24.01
N LYS A 68 -15.03 -13.15 -23.69
CA LYS A 68 -16.13 -13.06 -22.72
C LYS A 68 -17.39 -13.84 -23.11
N VAL A 69 -17.59 -14.04 -24.41
CA VAL A 69 -18.78 -14.69 -24.98
C VAL A 69 -18.51 -16.10 -25.51
N ARG A 70 -17.29 -16.61 -25.29
CA ARG A 70 -16.88 -17.97 -25.71
C ARG A 70 -17.21 -19.00 -24.62
N ASP A 71 -17.10 -20.27 -25.02
CA ASP A 71 -17.51 -21.44 -24.24
C ASP A 71 -16.90 -21.48 -22.82
N GLU A 72 -17.59 -22.12 -21.87
CA GLU A 72 -17.19 -22.20 -20.45
C GLU A 72 -15.78 -22.79 -20.23
N ASP A 73 -15.24 -23.49 -21.24
CA ASP A 73 -13.94 -24.16 -21.24
C ASP A 73 -12.85 -23.47 -22.09
N ASP A 74 -12.95 -22.17 -22.38
CA ASP A 74 -11.90 -21.47 -23.14
C ASP A 74 -10.51 -21.65 -22.46
N PRO A 75 -9.54 -22.31 -23.11
CA PRO A 75 -8.24 -22.61 -22.51
C PRO A 75 -7.48 -21.38 -22.04
N ILE A 76 -7.81 -20.18 -22.56
CA ILE A 76 -7.16 -18.94 -22.15
C ILE A 76 -7.27 -18.70 -20.64
N PHE A 77 -8.40 -19.07 -20.03
CA PHE A 77 -8.65 -18.88 -18.61
C PHE A 77 -7.97 -19.93 -17.71
N GLN A 78 -7.38 -20.96 -18.32
CA GLN A 78 -6.61 -21.98 -17.60
C GLN A 78 -5.15 -21.57 -17.39
N TYR A 79 -4.66 -20.53 -18.09
CA TYR A 79 -3.29 -20.06 -17.92
C TYR A 79 -3.14 -19.21 -16.65
N GLY A 80 -2.19 -19.60 -15.79
CA GLY A 80 -1.97 -18.92 -14.50
C GLY A 80 -1.68 -17.42 -14.62
N HIS A 81 -0.92 -16.99 -15.63
CA HIS A 81 -0.68 -15.56 -15.85
C HIS A 81 -1.97 -14.81 -16.18
N ILE A 82 -2.85 -15.36 -17.04
CA ILE A 82 -4.16 -14.77 -17.33
C ILE A 82 -5.00 -14.67 -16.06
N GLN A 83 -5.00 -15.69 -15.22
CA GLN A 83 -5.72 -15.64 -13.93
C GLN A 83 -5.20 -14.53 -13.02
N SER A 84 -3.88 -14.35 -12.90
CA SER A 84 -3.30 -13.25 -12.12
C SER A 84 -3.73 -11.87 -12.66
N HIS A 85 -3.69 -11.68 -13.97
CA HIS A 85 -4.16 -10.44 -14.62
C HIS A 85 -5.67 -10.22 -14.43
N LEU A 86 -6.49 -11.28 -14.45
CA LEU A 86 -7.93 -11.18 -14.21
C LEU A 86 -8.22 -10.74 -12.77
N LEU A 87 -7.55 -11.33 -11.79
CA LEU A 87 -7.72 -10.99 -10.38
C LEU A 87 -7.25 -9.56 -10.10
N HIS A 88 -6.19 -9.11 -10.77
CA HIS A 88 -5.79 -7.71 -10.79
C HIS A 88 -6.89 -6.80 -11.35
N ASP A 89 -7.42 -7.11 -12.53
CA ASP A 89 -8.43 -6.29 -13.21
C ASP A 89 -9.75 -6.21 -12.42
N LEU A 90 -10.11 -7.26 -11.69
CA LEU A 90 -11.24 -7.30 -10.76
C LEU A 90 -11.01 -6.44 -9.50
N MET A 91 -9.76 -6.06 -9.22
CA MET A 91 -9.37 -5.18 -8.11
C MET A 91 -9.13 -3.73 -8.55
N VAL A 92 -9.18 -3.42 -9.85
CA VAL A 92 -9.05 -2.04 -10.34
C VAL A 92 -10.30 -1.23 -9.99
N PHE A 93 -10.12 -0.11 -9.28
CA PHE A 93 -11.20 0.72 -8.72
C PHE A 93 -12.13 1.30 -9.80
N GLU A 94 -11.60 1.66 -10.97
CA GLU A 94 -12.40 2.12 -12.12
C GLU A 94 -12.98 0.99 -12.98
N ASN A 95 -12.67 -0.27 -12.63
CA ASN A 95 -13.14 -1.44 -13.35
C ASN A 95 -14.15 -2.27 -12.54
N GLN A 96 -14.87 -1.61 -11.61
CA GLN A 96 -15.81 -2.27 -10.71
C GLN A 96 -17.24 -2.32 -11.29
N ILE A 97 -18.02 -3.29 -10.81
CA ILE A 97 -19.48 -3.36 -10.93
C ILE A 97 -20.05 -3.42 -9.50
N PRO A 98 -21.23 -2.80 -9.25
CA PRO A 98 -21.92 -2.95 -7.98
C PRO A 98 -22.09 -4.42 -7.57
N PHE A 99 -21.71 -4.76 -6.34
CA PHE A 99 -21.67 -6.15 -5.87
C PHE A 99 -23.03 -6.83 -5.91
N PHE A 100 -24.13 -6.11 -5.65
CA PHE A 100 -25.48 -6.68 -5.73
C PHE A 100 -25.80 -7.24 -7.14
N ILE A 101 -25.21 -6.67 -8.19
CA ILE A 101 -25.36 -7.19 -9.56
C ILE A 101 -24.61 -8.51 -9.69
N ILE A 102 -23.38 -8.57 -9.16
CA ILE A 102 -22.56 -9.79 -9.18
C ILE A 102 -23.23 -10.91 -8.39
N ASP A 103 -23.72 -10.62 -7.18
CA ASP A 103 -24.44 -11.56 -6.33
C ASP A 103 -25.70 -12.11 -7.03
N HIS A 104 -26.49 -11.24 -7.64
CA HIS A 104 -27.68 -11.66 -8.40
C HIS A 104 -27.32 -12.49 -9.64
N LEU A 105 -26.33 -12.05 -10.42
CA LEU A 105 -25.86 -12.80 -11.59
C LEU A 105 -25.35 -14.19 -11.19
N PHE A 106 -24.60 -14.29 -10.08
CA PHE A 106 -24.12 -15.55 -9.58
C PHE A 106 -25.28 -16.48 -9.21
N ASN A 107 -26.29 -15.96 -8.50
CA ASN A 107 -27.50 -16.71 -8.14
C ASN A 107 -28.32 -17.15 -9.37
N VAL A 108 -28.34 -16.35 -10.44
CA VAL A 108 -29.05 -16.66 -11.69
C VAL A 108 -28.31 -17.68 -12.56
N ILE A 109 -26.97 -17.61 -12.60
CA ILE A 109 -26.12 -18.48 -13.41
C ILE A 109 -25.90 -19.84 -12.74
N ASN A 110 -26.00 -19.90 -11.41
CA ASN A 110 -25.63 -21.05 -10.61
C ASN A 110 -26.28 -22.36 -11.10
N ILE A 111 -25.46 -23.25 -11.64
CA ILE A 111 -25.87 -24.53 -12.25
C ILE A 111 -25.99 -25.62 -11.17
N ASN A 112 -25.30 -25.47 -10.04
CA ASN A 112 -25.22 -26.44 -8.95
C ASN A 112 -25.45 -25.75 -7.60
N ASP A 113 -26.26 -26.35 -6.71
CA ASP A 113 -26.52 -25.88 -5.33
C ASP A 113 -25.26 -25.81 -4.42
N LEU A 114 -24.08 -26.18 -4.93
CA LEU A 114 -22.81 -26.24 -4.20
C LEU A 114 -21.90 -25.01 -4.42
N ASP A 115 -22.11 -24.27 -5.51
CA ASP A 115 -21.29 -23.11 -5.83
C ASP A 115 -21.83 -21.88 -5.09
N ASN A 116 -20.96 -21.17 -4.39
CA ASN A 116 -21.28 -20.02 -3.57
C ASN A 116 -20.49 -18.81 -4.09
N ILE A 117 -21.02 -17.58 -3.96
CA ILE A 117 -20.31 -16.32 -4.27
C ILE A 117 -18.91 -16.25 -3.64
N ASN A 118 -18.71 -16.96 -2.53
CA ASN A 118 -17.41 -17.20 -1.91
C ASN A 118 -16.33 -17.78 -2.83
N SER A 119 -16.70 -18.60 -3.82
CA SER A 119 -15.77 -19.14 -4.83
C SER A 119 -15.15 -18.05 -5.71
N LEU A 120 -15.86 -16.94 -5.92
CA LEU A 120 -15.36 -15.76 -6.63
C LEU A 120 -14.50 -14.86 -5.70
N ILE A 121 -14.90 -14.72 -4.44
CA ILE A 121 -14.24 -13.82 -3.48
C ILE A 121 -12.92 -14.39 -2.98
N TRP A 122 -12.84 -15.70 -2.75
CA TRP A 122 -11.66 -16.33 -2.14
C TRP A 122 -10.36 -16.11 -2.93
N PRO A 123 -10.32 -16.32 -4.27
CA PRO A 123 -9.11 -16.04 -5.06
C PRO A 123 -8.68 -14.57 -4.99
N LEU A 124 -9.63 -13.64 -4.89
CA LEU A 124 -9.34 -12.20 -4.75
C LEU A 124 -8.71 -11.88 -3.39
N LEU A 125 -9.17 -12.54 -2.33
CA LEU A 125 -8.56 -12.39 -1.00
C LEU A 125 -7.14 -12.97 -0.96
N GLN A 126 -6.91 -14.10 -1.64
CA GLN A 126 -5.58 -14.69 -1.76
C GLN A 126 -4.60 -13.83 -2.56
N ASN A 127 -5.10 -13.01 -3.50
CA ASN A 127 -4.32 -12.04 -4.28
C ASN A 127 -4.32 -10.63 -3.66
N GLY A 128 -4.85 -10.49 -2.45
CA GLY A 128 -4.93 -9.23 -1.74
C GLY A 128 -3.66 -8.90 -0.93
N ILE A 129 -3.73 -7.93 -0.01
CA ILE A 129 -2.55 -7.49 0.77
C ILE A 129 -2.02 -8.61 1.68
N PHE A 130 -2.91 -9.41 2.27
CA PHE A 130 -2.50 -10.54 3.11
C PHE A 130 -3.44 -11.74 2.95
N PRO A 131 -2.95 -12.97 3.15
CA PRO A 131 -3.78 -14.17 3.11
C PRO A 131 -4.81 -14.16 4.25
N VAL A 132 -6.09 -14.34 3.92
CA VAL A 132 -7.16 -14.43 4.91
C VAL A 132 -7.34 -15.88 5.38
N ASN A 133 -7.37 -16.10 6.70
CA ASN A 133 -7.64 -17.41 7.28
C ASN A 133 -9.16 -17.62 7.42
N GLY A 134 -9.76 -18.25 6.40
CA GLY A 134 -11.20 -18.52 6.32
C GLY A 134 -12.00 -17.33 5.78
N LEU A 135 -13.18 -17.61 5.22
CA LEU A 135 -14.07 -16.60 4.67
C LEU A 135 -14.96 -16.05 5.79
N PRO A 136 -14.87 -14.77 6.14
CA PRO A 136 -15.87 -14.16 7.00
C PRO A 136 -17.13 -13.87 6.17
N GLU A 137 -18.28 -13.69 6.82
CA GLU A 137 -19.52 -13.40 6.11
C GLU A 137 -19.38 -12.12 5.28
N VAL A 138 -19.80 -12.18 4.01
CA VAL A 138 -19.76 -11.04 3.10
C VAL A 138 -20.60 -9.91 3.69
N PRO A 139 -20.07 -8.68 3.80
CA PRO A 139 -20.82 -7.56 4.37
C PRO A 139 -22.14 -7.32 3.62
N ILE A 140 -23.24 -7.19 4.37
CA ILE A 140 -24.60 -6.94 3.83
C ILE A 140 -24.64 -5.69 2.92
N ASN A 141 -23.72 -4.73 3.12
CA ASN A 141 -23.63 -3.47 2.36
C ASN A 141 -22.41 -3.39 1.44
N ALA A 142 -21.88 -4.53 0.97
CA ALA A 142 -20.76 -4.54 0.04
C ALA A 142 -21.08 -3.72 -1.24
N LEU A 143 -20.23 -2.74 -1.55
CA LEU A 143 -20.43 -1.88 -2.73
C LEU A 143 -19.95 -2.56 -4.02
N HIS A 144 -18.75 -3.15 -4.01
CA HIS A 144 -18.11 -3.85 -5.12
C HIS A 144 -16.97 -4.74 -4.60
N LEU A 145 -16.35 -5.57 -5.44
CA LEU A 145 -15.34 -6.57 -5.05
C LEU A 145 -14.13 -5.98 -4.31
N LEU A 146 -13.54 -4.90 -4.84
CA LEU A 146 -12.43 -4.21 -4.18
C LEU A 146 -12.79 -3.74 -2.75
N GLY A 147 -14.04 -3.26 -2.55
CA GLY A 147 -14.53 -2.84 -1.24
C GLY A 147 -14.72 -4.00 -0.26
N ILE A 148 -15.08 -5.19 -0.75
CA ILE A 148 -15.13 -6.42 0.04
C ILE A 148 -13.73 -6.79 0.52
N VAL A 149 -12.75 -6.81 -0.39
CA VAL A 149 -11.36 -7.13 -0.07
C VAL A 149 -10.80 -6.12 0.95
N HIS A 150 -11.01 -4.83 0.72
CA HIS A 150 -10.65 -3.78 1.67
C HIS A 150 -11.29 -4.01 3.05
N GLY A 151 -12.60 -4.24 3.09
CA GLY A 151 -13.35 -4.45 4.33
C GLY A 151 -12.81 -5.63 5.15
N PHE A 152 -12.56 -6.77 4.49
CA PHE A 152 -11.97 -7.93 5.16
C PHE A 152 -10.56 -7.64 5.69
N GLN A 153 -9.71 -7.04 4.86
CA GLN A 153 -8.32 -6.78 5.23
C GLN A 153 -8.16 -5.72 6.32
N CYS A 154 -9.06 -4.75 6.37
CA CYS A 154 -9.02 -3.69 7.37
C CYS A 154 -9.72 -4.07 8.68
N SER A 155 -10.65 -5.04 8.66
CA SER A 155 -11.48 -5.40 9.83
C SER A 155 -10.68 -5.84 11.06
N SER A 156 -9.57 -6.58 10.87
CA SER A 156 -8.71 -7.03 11.96
C SER A 156 -8.04 -5.85 12.66
N PHE A 157 -7.62 -4.84 11.90
CA PHE A 157 -6.93 -3.67 12.41
C PHE A 157 -7.88 -2.66 13.05
N ALA A 158 -9.06 -2.48 12.47
CA ALA A 158 -10.10 -1.62 13.01
C ALA A 158 -10.46 -1.97 14.46
N ARG A 159 -10.49 -3.28 14.78
CA ARG A 159 -10.74 -3.78 16.15
C ARG A 159 -9.65 -3.35 17.14
N ILE A 160 -8.39 -3.34 16.70
CA ILE A 160 -7.22 -3.01 17.53
C ILE A 160 -7.16 -1.51 17.85
N LEU A 161 -7.46 -0.64 16.87
CA LEU A 161 -7.31 0.81 16.99
C LEU A 161 -8.37 1.54 17.81
N SER A 162 -9.45 0.86 18.22
CA SER A 162 -10.59 1.42 18.97
C SER A 162 -10.24 2.11 20.32
N HIS A 163 -8.96 2.21 20.69
CA HIS A 163 -8.47 2.67 21.99
C HIS A 163 -7.37 3.75 21.95
N SER A 164 -7.10 4.40 20.81
CA SER A 164 -5.98 5.36 20.70
C SER A 164 -6.45 6.78 20.37
N GLY A 165 -6.34 7.70 21.34
CA GLY A 165 -6.64 9.13 21.21
C GLY A 165 -5.43 10.00 20.83
N ASN A 166 -5.73 11.25 20.46
CA ASN A 166 -4.87 12.27 19.80
C ASN A 166 -3.56 12.63 20.50
N PRO A 167 -2.57 13.05 19.70
CA PRO A 167 -2.10 14.44 19.80
C PRO A 167 -2.09 15.20 18.47
N ASP A 168 -2.45 16.49 18.55
CA ASP A 168 -2.66 17.48 17.49
C ASP A 168 -1.38 17.99 16.78
N ASP A 169 -0.33 17.17 16.69
CA ASP A 169 0.86 17.53 15.91
C ASP A 169 1.55 16.26 15.40
N VAL A 170 1.22 15.85 14.17
CA VAL A 170 1.97 14.81 13.46
C VAL A 170 3.31 15.42 13.04
N MET A 171 4.29 15.38 13.96
CA MET A 171 5.68 15.65 13.58
C MET A 171 6.22 14.49 12.75
N ASN A 172 6.95 14.78 11.68
CA ASN A 172 7.60 13.76 10.87
C ASN A 172 8.51 12.86 11.73
N ILE A 173 8.69 11.61 11.31
CA ILE A 173 9.68 10.69 11.90
C ILE A 173 10.93 10.65 11.03
N ASN A 174 12.06 10.28 11.62
CA ASN A 174 13.28 10.04 10.86
C ASN A 174 13.19 8.73 10.05
N SER A 175 14.08 8.58 9.05
CA SER A 175 14.20 7.36 8.24
C SER A 175 14.60 6.13 9.06
N ALA A 176 14.43 4.94 8.49
CA ALA A 176 14.74 3.69 9.18
C ALA A 176 16.21 3.60 9.61
N VAL A 177 17.15 4.04 8.77
CA VAL A 177 18.58 4.10 9.12
C VAL A 177 18.83 5.06 10.28
N GLU A 178 18.32 6.29 10.21
CA GLU A 178 18.50 7.29 11.25
C GLU A 178 17.88 6.86 12.60
N LEU A 179 16.72 6.20 12.56
CA LEU A 179 16.10 5.63 13.77
C LEU A 179 16.93 4.49 14.34
N SER A 180 17.52 3.64 13.48
CA SER A 180 18.46 2.61 13.90
C SER A 180 19.70 3.19 14.57
N GLU A 181 20.25 4.28 14.04
CA GLU A 181 21.39 5.00 14.62
C GLU A 181 21.03 5.67 15.96
N ALA A 182 19.79 6.13 16.14
CA ALA A 182 19.26 6.58 17.42
C ALA A 182 19.05 5.43 18.44
N GLY A 183 19.24 4.18 18.01
CA GLY A 183 19.16 2.98 18.84
C GLY A 183 17.74 2.42 18.96
N ILE A 184 16.89 2.65 17.97
CA ILE A 184 15.62 1.94 17.78
C ILE A 184 15.89 0.71 16.93
N SER A 185 15.51 -0.46 17.42
CA SER A 185 15.59 -1.70 16.64
C SER A 185 14.34 -1.91 15.78
N PHE A 186 14.50 -2.63 14.67
CA PHE A 186 13.41 -3.02 13.79
C PHE A 186 13.17 -4.52 13.89
N LYS A 187 11.91 -4.93 14.03
CA LYS A 187 11.53 -6.34 14.17
C LYS A 187 10.28 -6.64 13.35
N LYS A 188 10.26 -7.81 12.71
CA LYS A 188 9.06 -8.37 12.09
C LYS A 188 8.01 -8.69 13.16
N SER A 189 6.75 -8.35 12.88
CA SER A 189 5.59 -8.75 13.69
C SER A 189 5.21 -10.21 13.46
N GLU A 190 4.82 -10.90 14.52
CA GLU A 190 4.22 -12.25 14.47
C GLU A 190 2.68 -12.23 14.48
N GLY A 191 2.08 -11.02 14.49
CA GLY A 191 0.63 -10.84 14.56
C GLY A 191 -0.09 -11.06 13.22
N ASN A 192 -1.40 -11.29 13.31
CA ASN A 192 -2.25 -11.60 12.15
C ASN A 192 -2.78 -10.38 11.38
N SER A 193 -2.43 -9.15 11.77
CA SER A 193 -2.96 -7.92 11.17
C SER A 193 -1.87 -7.17 10.42
N PHE A 194 -2.00 -7.06 9.10
CA PHE A 194 -1.01 -6.42 8.22
C PHE A 194 -0.72 -4.95 8.56
N PHE A 195 -1.74 -4.22 9.02
CA PHE A 195 -1.61 -2.80 9.35
C PHE A 195 -1.16 -2.56 10.81
N HIS A 196 -0.99 -3.60 11.62
CA HIS A 196 -0.71 -3.41 13.05
C HIS A 196 0.77 -3.19 13.33
N ILE A 197 1.12 -1.95 13.68
CA ILE A 197 2.48 -1.55 14.04
C ILE A 197 2.51 -1.24 15.54
N GLU A 198 3.57 -1.66 16.21
CA GLU A 198 3.79 -1.35 17.62
C GLU A 198 5.17 -0.72 17.84
N PHE A 199 5.27 0.16 18.84
CA PHE A 199 6.55 0.59 19.37
C PHE A 199 6.67 0.17 20.84
N LYS A 200 7.53 -0.82 21.10
CA LYS A 200 7.71 -1.40 22.44
C LYS A 200 9.17 -1.73 22.68
N ASN A 201 9.66 -1.47 23.89
CA ASN A 201 11.04 -1.80 24.29
C ASN A 201 12.12 -1.27 23.33
N LYS A 202 11.92 -0.05 22.78
CA LYS A 202 12.81 0.57 21.77
C LYS A 202 12.91 -0.27 20.49
N ALA A 203 11.86 -1.01 20.17
CA ALA A 203 11.72 -1.73 18.92
C ALA A 203 10.45 -1.25 18.20
N LEU A 204 10.60 -0.91 16.93
CA LEU A 204 9.48 -0.83 16.00
C LEU A 204 9.19 -2.24 15.49
N ILE A 205 8.00 -2.73 15.82
CA ILE A 205 7.51 -4.05 15.43
C ILE A 205 6.54 -3.82 14.27
N ILE A 206 6.94 -4.21 13.07
CA ILE A 206 6.21 -3.95 11.83
C ILE A 206 5.91 -5.28 11.14
N PRO A 207 4.69 -5.51 10.62
CA PRO A 207 4.35 -6.69 9.84
C PRO A 207 5.22 -6.80 8.58
N GLU A 208 5.42 -8.03 8.10
CA GLU A 208 6.11 -8.23 6.84
C GLU A 208 5.28 -7.66 5.69
N TRP A 209 5.93 -6.90 4.81
CA TRP A 209 5.39 -6.41 3.56
C TRP A 209 6.16 -7.00 2.39
N GLU A 210 5.49 -7.90 1.67
CA GLU A 210 5.98 -8.44 0.43
C GLU A 210 5.68 -7.47 -0.73
N ILE A 211 6.72 -7.14 -1.50
CA ILE A 211 6.65 -6.18 -2.60
C ILE A 211 6.94 -6.89 -3.92
N SER A 212 5.95 -6.88 -4.81
CA SER A 212 5.95 -7.43 -6.15
C SER A 212 5.49 -6.39 -7.18
N ASP A 213 5.45 -6.77 -8.46
CA ASP A 213 5.02 -5.89 -9.56
C ASP A 213 3.57 -5.40 -9.40
N LEU A 214 2.71 -6.18 -8.74
CA LEU A 214 1.29 -5.84 -8.52
C LEU A 214 1.07 -4.94 -7.29
N THR A 215 2.04 -4.86 -6.37
CA THR A 215 1.88 -4.17 -5.07
C THR A 215 1.51 -2.71 -5.25
N GLU A 216 2.15 -1.99 -6.18
CA GLU A 216 1.85 -0.57 -6.39
C GLU A 216 0.42 -0.37 -6.88
N SER A 217 -0.02 -1.19 -7.85
CA SER A 217 -1.37 -1.09 -8.42
C SER A 217 -2.44 -1.39 -7.37
N LEU A 218 -2.28 -2.50 -6.62
CA LEU A 218 -3.22 -2.89 -5.58
C LEU A 218 -3.37 -1.80 -4.51
N PHE A 219 -2.26 -1.30 -3.96
CA PHE A 219 -2.30 -0.25 -2.95
C PHE A 219 -2.93 1.04 -3.48
N ARG A 220 -2.63 1.43 -4.72
CA ARG A 220 -3.24 2.64 -5.33
C ARG A 220 -4.75 2.52 -5.49
N ASN A 221 -5.25 1.37 -5.93
CA ASN A 221 -6.68 1.14 -6.06
C ASN A 221 -7.37 1.15 -4.69
N LEU A 222 -6.75 0.57 -3.66
CA LEU A 222 -7.26 0.61 -2.29
C LEU A 222 -7.21 2.02 -1.67
N ILE A 223 -6.13 2.79 -1.90
CA ILE A 223 -6.02 4.19 -1.47
C ILE A 223 -7.09 5.04 -2.16
N ALA A 224 -7.29 4.85 -3.47
CA ALA A 224 -8.38 5.50 -4.19
C ALA A 224 -9.73 5.14 -3.56
N TYR A 225 -10.00 3.85 -3.30
CA TYR A 225 -11.22 3.42 -2.64
C TYR A 225 -11.44 4.10 -1.28
N GLU A 226 -10.41 4.18 -0.43
CA GLU A 226 -10.45 4.91 0.86
C GLU A 226 -10.73 6.41 0.70
N TYR A 227 -10.31 7.00 -0.40
CA TYR A 227 -10.55 8.41 -0.71
C TYR A 227 -12.02 8.71 -1.01
N TYR A 228 -12.74 7.77 -1.63
CA TYR A 228 -14.16 7.91 -1.99
C TYR A 228 -15.12 7.29 -0.97
N LEU A 229 -14.59 6.66 0.10
CA LEU A 229 -15.38 6.15 1.23
C LEU A 229 -15.94 7.31 2.07
N THR A 230 -17.16 7.77 1.73
CA THR A 230 -17.84 8.81 2.50
C THR A 230 -18.19 8.34 3.91
N GLY A 231 -17.75 9.06 4.94
CA GLY A 231 -18.15 8.82 6.34
C GLY A 231 -17.23 7.88 7.14
N SER A 232 -16.16 7.36 6.55
CA SER A 232 -15.10 6.70 7.33
C SER A 232 -14.03 7.72 7.73
N PRO A 233 -13.78 7.95 9.04
CA PRO A 233 -12.68 8.80 9.46
C PRO A 233 -11.31 8.14 9.30
N GLN A 234 -11.26 6.82 9.08
CA GLN A 234 -10.03 6.03 9.12
C GLN A 234 -9.66 5.51 7.72
N LYS A 235 -8.41 5.73 7.33
CA LYS A 235 -7.85 5.33 6.03
C LYS A 235 -6.64 4.40 6.26
N TYR A 236 -6.89 3.16 6.63
CA TYR A 236 -5.85 2.24 7.12
C TYR A 236 -4.77 1.95 6.08
N VAL A 237 -5.15 1.71 4.82
CA VAL A 237 -4.21 1.42 3.73
C VAL A 237 -3.37 2.65 3.44
N THR A 238 -4.02 3.82 3.34
CA THR A 238 -3.37 5.11 3.11
C THR A 238 -2.40 5.47 4.23
N ASP A 239 -2.83 5.34 5.48
CA ASP A 239 -2.01 5.65 6.65
C ASP A 239 -0.78 4.71 6.73
N TYR A 240 -0.94 3.43 6.38
CA TYR A 240 0.18 2.48 6.37
C TYR A 240 1.18 2.77 5.25
N ALA A 241 0.68 3.04 4.03
CA ALA A 241 1.53 3.44 2.91
C ALA A 241 2.32 4.72 3.24
N PHE A 242 1.68 5.69 3.90
CA PHE A 242 2.33 6.90 4.39
C PHE A 242 3.38 6.60 5.47
N PHE A 243 3.06 5.76 6.45
CA PHE A 243 4.00 5.36 7.51
C PHE A 243 5.27 4.74 6.92
N MET A 244 5.12 3.80 5.97
CA MET A 244 6.25 3.16 5.32
C MET A 244 7.03 4.13 4.43
N HIS A 245 6.36 5.08 3.79
CA HIS A 245 7.02 6.16 3.05
C HIS A 245 7.91 7.02 3.95
N CYS A 246 7.46 7.38 5.16
CA CYS A 246 8.27 8.14 6.13
C CYS A 246 9.50 7.37 6.62
N LEU A 247 9.45 6.04 6.66
CA LEU A 247 10.60 5.23 7.05
C LEU A 247 11.63 5.05 5.92
N VAL A 248 11.21 5.19 4.65
CA VAL A 248 12.01 4.82 3.48
C VAL A 248 12.37 6.06 2.67
N HIS A 249 13.52 6.66 2.98
CA HIS A 249 14.05 7.83 2.26
C HIS A 249 15.14 7.46 1.25
N SER A 250 15.70 6.25 1.35
CA SER A 250 16.79 5.73 0.53
C SER A 250 16.72 4.20 0.35
N PRO A 251 17.46 3.63 -0.62
CA PRO A 251 17.63 2.17 -0.74
C PRO A 251 18.29 1.54 0.50
N GLU A 252 19.09 2.28 1.26
CA GLU A 252 19.70 1.84 2.51
C GLU A 252 18.65 1.55 3.58
N ASP A 253 17.59 2.36 3.64
CA ASP A 253 16.44 2.12 4.52
C ASP A 253 15.72 0.82 4.17
N VAL A 254 15.48 0.61 2.87
CA VAL A 254 14.89 -0.65 2.37
C VAL A 254 15.76 -1.84 2.76
N LYS A 255 17.08 -1.74 2.55
CA LYS A 255 18.03 -2.80 2.88
C LYS A 255 18.01 -3.13 4.37
N LEU A 256 17.89 -2.12 5.23
CA LEU A 256 17.78 -2.31 6.69
C LEU A 256 16.47 -3.02 7.07
N LEU A 257 15.34 -2.57 6.52
CA LEU A 257 14.03 -3.16 6.79
C LEU A 257 13.95 -4.59 6.25
N ARG A 258 14.53 -4.86 5.09
CA ARG A 258 14.65 -6.21 4.51
C ARG A 258 15.50 -7.14 5.35
N ARG A 259 16.66 -6.68 5.83
CA ARG A 259 17.49 -7.45 6.78
C ARG A 259 16.79 -7.74 8.10
N SER A 260 15.83 -6.91 8.48
CA SER A 260 14.98 -7.08 9.67
C SER A 260 13.76 -7.98 9.42
N GLY A 261 13.58 -8.48 8.18
CA GLY A 261 12.45 -9.31 7.78
C GLY A 261 11.13 -8.56 7.64
N ILE A 262 11.14 -7.22 7.66
CA ILE A 262 9.95 -6.38 7.52
C ILE A 262 9.58 -6.19 6.06
N ILE A 263 10.57 -6.17 5.15
CA ILE A 263 10.32 -6.12 3.71
C ILE A 263 10.86 -7.40 3.09
N SER A 264 10.02 -8.06 2.30
CA SER A 264 10.44 -9.07 1.32
C SER A 264 10.13 -8.54 -0.07
N SER A 265 10.95 -8.87 -1.07
CA SER A 265 10.76 -8.34 -2.41
C SER A 265 11.06 -9.36 -3.49
N PHE A 266 10.16 -9.41 -4.46
CA PHE A 266 10.36 -10.08 -5.75
C PHE A 266 10.87 -9.12 -6.83
N LEU A 267 11.17 -7.87 -6.47
CA LEU A 267 11.78 -6.90 -7.36
C LEU A 267 13.30 -7.09 -7.43
N GLY A 268 13.90 -6.66 -8.53
CA GLY A 268 15.32 -6.91 -8.81
C GLY A 268 16.33 -6.16 -7.94
N SER A 269 15.91 -5.18 -7.12
CA SER A 269 16.83 -4.41 -6.25
C SER A 269 16.11 -3.63 -5.14
N ASP A 270 16.87 -3.27 -4.10
CA ASP A 270 16.40 -2.38 -3.01
C ASP A 270 16.01 -0.97 -3.56
N GLU A 271 16.60 -0.54 -4.69
CA GLU A 271 16.26 0.72 -5.40
C GLU A 271 14.83 0.67 -5.99
N MET A 272 14.47 -0.45 -6.62
CA MET A 272 13.14 -0.61 -7.21
C MET A 272 12.05 -0.57 -6.13
N VAL A 273 12.31 -1.22 -5.00
CA VAL A 273 11.44 -1.19 -3.81
C VAL A 273 11.30 0.23 -3.26
N TYR A 274 12.42 0.95 -3.10
CA TYR A 274 12.43 2.35 -2.67
C TYR A 274 11.51 3.21 -3.55
N HIS A 275 11.61 3.06 -4.88
CA HIS A 275 10.79 3.81 -5.81
C HIS A 275 9.30 3.46 -5.72
N VAL A 276 8.92 2.19 -5.54
CA VAL A 276 7.52 1.80 -5.32
C VAL A 276 6.96 2.45 -4.07
N ILE A 277 7.65 2.33 -2.93
CA ILE A 277 7.21 2.90 -1.64
C ILE A 277 7.12 4.43 -1.73
N ASN A 278 8.12 5.08 -2.31
CA ASN A 278 8.13 6.53 -2.48
C ASN A 278 6.99 7.01 -3.39
N ARG A 279 6.68 6.28 -4.47
CA ARG A 279 5.54 6.60 -5.33
C ARG A 279 4.19 6.39 -4.62
N LEU A 280 4.07 5.39 -3.76
CA LEU A 280 2.86 5.15 -2.96
C LEU A 280 2.61 6.27 -1.94
N GLY A 281 3.67 6.85 -1.37
CA GLY A 281 3.57 7.97 -0.42
C GLY A 281 3.34 9.35 -1.05
N LYS A 282 3.44 9.48 -2.38
CA LYS A 282 3.26 10.77 -3.09
C LYS A 282 1.78 11.08 -3.35
N ASN A 283 1.42 12.34 -3.16
CA ASN A 283 0.07 12.90 -3.43
C ASN A 283 -1.07 12.20 -2.67
N ILE A 284 -0.78 11.54 -1.53
CA ILE A 284 -1.81 10.96 -0.66
C ILE A 284 -2.24 11.96 0.42
N ILE A 285 -3.52 11.96 0.75
CA ILE A 285 -4.06 12.73 1.88
C ILE A 285 -4.36 11.75 3.01
N ILE A 286 -3.53 11.84 4.05
CA ILE A 286 -3.69 11.06 5.29
C ILE A 286 -5.05 11.33 5.95
N SER A 287 -5.48 10.42 6.81
CA SER A 287 -6.69 10.62 7.58
C SER A 287 -6.52 11.72 8.63
N ASP A 288 -7.58 12.48 8.92
CA ASP A 288 -7.61 13.46 10.03
C ASP A 288 -7.25 12.79 11.37
N LYS A 289 -7.57 11.49 11.49
CA LYS A 289 -7.22 10.63 12.62
C LYS A 289 -6.14 9.63 12.22
N PHE A 290 -4.96 10.12 11.82
CA PHE A 290 -3.84 9.28 11.41
C PHE A 290 -3.59 8.11 12.38
N SER A 291 -3.70 6.88 11.84
CA SER A 291 -3.68 5.61 12.62
C SER A 291 -2.44 5.42 13.49
N TYR A 292 -1.31 6.02 13.11
CA TYR A 292 -0.02 5.82 13.77
C TYR A 292 0.51 7.06 14.49
N SER A 293 -0.34 8.05 14.75
CA SER A 293 0.02 9.29 15.47
C SER A 293 0.71 9.02 16.81
N ASN A 294 0.20 8.07 17.59
CA ASN A 294 0.79 7.66 18.87
C ASN A 294 2.18 7.02 18.69
N ILE A 295 2.39 6.26 17.62
CA ILE A 295 3.70 5.64 17.32
C ILE A 295 4.72 6.73 16.99
N PHE A 296 4.34 7.68 16.13
CA PHE A 296 5.17 8.84 15.78
C PHE A 296 5.58 9.60 17.04
N TYR A 297 4.63 9.86 17.95
CA TYR A 297 4.89 10.51 19.22
C TYR A 297 5.93 9.77 20.07
N PHE A 298 5.76 8.46 20.28
CA PHE A 298 6.68 7.71 21.14
C PHE A 298 8.06 7.54 20.52
N VAL A 299 8.15 7.32 19.20
CA VAL A 299 9.41 7.23 18.46
C VAL A 299 10.16 8.55 18.55
N ASN A 300 9.51 9.67 18.22
CA ASN A 300 10.13 10.99 18.26
C ASN A 300 10.56 11.37 19.69
N ARG A 301 9.75 11.07 20.70
CA ARG A 301 10.11 11.28 22.11
C ARG A 301 11.34 10.47 22.51
N HIS A 302 11.49 9.24 22.02
CA HIS A 302 12.68 8.43 22.26
C HIS A 302 13.93 9.06 21.64
N CYS A 303 13.82 9.48 20.38
CA CYS A 303 14.90 10.10 19.63
C CYS A 303 15.32 11.45 20.22
N LEU A 304 14.37 12.30 20.62
CA LEU A 304 14.66 13.60 21.25
C LEU A 304 15.38 13.43 22.59
N HIS A 305 14.94 12.49 23.43
CA HIS A 305 15.62 12.23 24.71
C HIS A 305 17.04 11.70 24.50
N LYS A 306 17.25 10.82 23.53
CA LYS A 306 18.56 10.27 23.18
C LYS A 306 19.47 11.27 22.50
N TRP A 307 18.97 12.09 21.57
CA TRP A 307 19.69 13.18 20.95
C TRP A 307 20.12 14.18 22.01
N ASN A 308 19.19 14.57 22.90
CA ASN A 308 19.52 15.45 24.02
C ASN A 308 20.53 14.81 24.98
N ILE A 309 20.45 13.50 25.25
CA ILE A 309 21.46 12.78 26.03
C ILE A 309 22.79 12.73 25.29
N TRP A 310 22.81 12.33 24.03
CA TRP A 310 24.05 12.18 23.27
C TRP A 310 24.72 13.52 23.09
N MET A 311 23.97 14.57 22.78
CA MET A 311 24.44 15.96 22.77
C MET A 311 24.87 16.44 24.16
N ALA A 312 24.16 16.08 25.24
CA ALA A 312 24.58 16.39 26.59
C ALA A 312 25.84 15.61 27.01
N THR A 313 26.01 14.36 26.57
CA THR A 313 27.18 13.50 26.80
C THR A 313 28.36 14.01 26.00
N LEU A 314 28.19 14.35 24.72
CA LEU A 314 29.21 15.02 23.91
C LEU A 314 29.61 16.35 24.55
N ARG A 315 28.63 17.14 25.01
CA ARG A 315 28.89 18.37 25.75
C ARG A 315 29.64 18.11 27.06
N ARG A 316 29.30 17.04 27.78
CA ARG A 316 29.84 16.72 29.09
C ARG A 316 31.23 16.06 29.03
N GLU A 317 31.46 15.15 28.10
CA GLU A 317 32.69 14.36 27.97
C GLU A 317 33.70 15.05 27.07
N TYR A 318 33.24 15.70 26.00
CA TYR A 318 34.10 16.34 25.00
C TYR A 318 34.21 17.85 25.20
N PHE A 319 33.11 18.57 25.45
CA PHE A 319 33.18 20.05 25.55
C PHE A 319 33.47 20.61 26.95
N ASN A 320 33.49 19.78 28.01
CA ASN A 320 33.91 20.22 29.35
C ASN A 320 35.43 20.19 29.55
N SER A 321 36.17 19.42 28.76
CA SER A 321 37.64 19.44 28.80
C SER A 321 38.16 20.56 27.89
N PRO A 322 38.92 21.55 28.41
CA PRO A 322 39.57 22.56 27.59
C PRO A 322 40.44 21.93 26.49
N TRP A 323 41.11 20.82 26.80
CA TRP A 323 42.01 20.12 25.88
C TRP A 323 41.28 19.38 24.76
N ALA A 324 40.10 18.81 25.02
CA ALA A 324 39.31 18.16 23.97
C ALA A 324 38.72 19.19 22.99
N ARG A 325 38.31 20.37 23.48
CA ARG A 325 37.91 21.50 22.62
C ARG A 325 39.05 21.97 21.72
N ILE A 326 40.25 22.12 22.29
CA ILE A 326 41.45 22.46 21.53
C ILE A 326 41.82 21.36 20.54
N SER A 327 41.67 20.08 20.91
CA SER A 327 41.99 18.94 20.03
C SER A 327 41.05 18.83 18.84
N VAL A 328 39.74 19.05 19.04
CA VAL A 328 38.76 19.09 17.93
C VAL A 328 39.05 20.28 17.01
N GLY A 329 39.31 21.46 17.57
CA GLY A 329 39.72 22.63 16.79
C GLY A 329 41.02 22.40 16.01
N ALA A 330 42.02 21.78 16.64
CA ALA A 330 43.29 21.45 16.01
C ALA A 330 43.13 20.39 14.91
N ALA A 331 42.29 19.37 15.12
CA ALA A 331 41.99 18.36 14.10
C ALA A 331 41.32 18.99 12.87
N ILE A 332 40.33 19.87 13.07
CA ILE A 332 39.67 20.61 11.99
C ILE A 332 40.68 21.51 11.25
N PHE A 333 41.55 22.20 11.99
CA PHE A 333 42.58 23.05 11.41
C PHE A 333 43.62 22.25 10.60
N LEU A 334 44.12 21.15 11.14
CA LEU A 334 45.08 20.26 10.46
C LEU A 334 44.47 19.63 9.20
N LEU A 335 43.18 19.26 9.25
CA LEU A 335 42.45 18.77 8.09
C LEU A 335 42.37 19.84 6.99
N GLY A 336 42.06 21.08 7.37
CA GLY A 336 42.05 22.23 6.46
C GLY A 336 43.42 22.49 5.82
N LEU A 337 44.50 22.43 6.62
CA LEU A 337 45.87 22.54 6.11
C LEU A 337 46.21 21.42 5.14
N ALA A 338 45.86 20.17 5.45
CA ALA A 338 46.11 19.03 4.57
C ALA A 338 45.38 19.19 3.23
N ILE A 339 44.14 19.70 3.24
CA ILE A 339 43.40 20.01 2.02
C ILE A 339 44.12 21.10 1.21
N ILE A 340 44.50 22.22 1.84
CA ILE A 340 45.22 23.32 1.18
C ILE A 340 46.55 22.83 0.59
N GLN A 341 47.30 22.03 1.34
CA GLN A 341 48.59 21.47 0.93
C GLN A 341 48.42 20.53 -0.27
N THR A 342 47.36 19.71 -0.26
CA THR A 342 47.00 18.84 -1.38
C THR A 342 46.62 19.65 -2.62
N VAL A 343 45.85 20.73 -2.46
CA VAL A 343 45.49 21.64 -3.56
C VAL A 343 46.74 22.29 -4.17
N PHE A 344 47.66 22.82 -3.35
CA PHE A 344 48.90 23.41 -3.85
C PHE A 344 49.81 22.38 -4.53
N ALA A 345 49.90 21.16 -4.00
CA ALA A 345 50.67 20.08 -4.62
C ALA A 345 50.12 19.72 -6.01
N ILE A 346 48.79 19.63 -6.13
CA ILE A 346 48.13 19.38 -7.42
C ILE A 346 48.36 20.55 -8.39
N LEU A 347 48.20 21.80 -7.95
CA LEU A 347 48.43 22.98 -8.80
C LEU A 347 49.88 23.09 -9.25
N SER A 348 50.84 22.77 -8.37
CA SER A 348 52.27 22.77 -8.71
C SER A 348 52.60 21.67 -9.72
N TYR A 349 52.04 20.47 -9.56
CA TYR A 349 52.22 19.38 -10.52
C TYR A 349 51.63 19.72 -11.90
N ARG A 350 50.45 20.35 -11.93
CA ARG A 350 49.78 20.77 -13.16
C ARG A 350 50.47 21.90 -13.91
N LYS A 351 51.34 22.65 -13.23
CA LYS A 351 52.17 23.72 -13.83
C LYS A 351 53.52 23.19 -14.35
N SER A 352 53.87 21.96 -13.99
CA SER A 352 55.11 21.26 -14.42
C SER A 352 54.91 20.28 -15.57
N LEU A 353 53.65 20.03 -15.95
CA LEU A 353 53.22 19.48 -17.24
C LEU A 353 52.95 20.64 -18.19
#